data_AF-A0A970AAP5-F1
#
_entry.id   AF-A0A970AAP5-F1
#
_cell.length_a   1.000
_cell.length_b   1.000
_cell.length_c   1.000
_cell.angle_alpha   90.00
_cell.angle_beta   90.00
_cell.angle_gamma   90.00
#
_symmetry.space_group_name_H-M   'P 1'
#
loop_
_entity.id
_entity.type
_entity.pdbx_description
1 polymer ?
#
loop_
_entity_poly.entity_id
_entity_poly.type
_entity_poly.pdbx_seq_one_letter_code
_entity_poly.pdbx_strand_id
1 'polypeptide(L)'
;MKKVKITVKRIVVHQDLIDEYENPIENACNLAEGQVFVANGWRKPEEMCDSAWETMSPFVMTLAHGGEDIYSGWMKNKKSAMISCNDGFRPVSFLLEALDEDADLRRTLSGNTTPD
;
A
#
# COMPACT_ATOMS: atom_id res chain seq x y z
N MET A 1 -7.27 -14.62 -7.36
CA MET A 1 -6.52 -13.35 -7.36
C MET A 1 -5.55 -13.38 -6.18
N LYS A 2 -4.30 -12.99 -6.41
CA LYS A 2 -3.27 -12.91 -5.38
C LYS A 2 -3.63 -11.82 -4.36
N LYS A 3 -3.19 -12.01 -3.12
CA LYS A 3 -3.20 -10.93 -2.12
C LYS A 3 -2.12 -9.90 -2.46
N VAL A 4 -2.38 -8.64 -2.19
CA VAL A 4 -1.40 -7.56 -2.36
C VAL A 4 -1.15 -6.93 -1.00
N LYS A 5 0.10 -6.95 -0.55
CA LYS A 5 0.55 -6.25 0.65
C LYS A 5 0.78 -4.79 0.29
N ILE A 6 0.25 -3.89 1.10
CA ILE A 6 0.33 -2.44 0.93
C ILE A 6 1.02 -1.90 2.16
N THR A 7 2.24 -1.39 2.02
CA THR A 7 3.03 -0.86 3.14
C THR A 7 3.13 0.65 3.02
N VAL A 8 2.79 1.38 4.07
CA VAL A 8 3.07 2.82 4.19
C VAL A 8 4.57 3.00 4.36
N LYS A 9 5.25 3.61 3.37
CA LYS A 9 6.71 3.74 3.35
C LYS A 9 7.20 5.10 3.79
N ARG A 10 6.49 6.16 3.39
CA ARG A 10 6.87 7.53 3.70
C ARG A 10 5.63 8.42 3.76
N ILE A 11 5.60 9.34 4.71
CA ILE A 11 4.65 10.44 4.73
C ILE A 11 5.45 11.72 4.53
N VAL A 12 5.18 12.44 3.45
CA VAL A 12 5.77 13.76 3.18
C VAL A 12 4.84 14.83 3.73
N VAL A 13 5.41 15.97 4.15
CA VAL A 13 4.65 17.14 4.58
C VAL A 13 5.23 18.36 3.88
N HIS A 14 4.43 18.98 3.01
CA HIS A 14 4.75 20.23 2.32
C HIS A 14 4.25 21.41 3.15
N GLN A 15 4.99 21.76 4.20
CA GLN A 15 4.57 22.78 5.18
C GLN A 15 4.38 24.15 4.53
N ASP A 16 5.22 24.50 3.57
CA ASP A 16 5.14 25.73 2.79
C ASP A 16 3.79 25.84 2.03
N LEU A 17 3.36 24.75 1.38
CA LEU A 17 2.08 24.72 0.67
C LEU A 17 0.87 24.70 1.63
N ILE A 18 1.01 24.04 2.78
CA ILE A 18 -0.01 24.05 3.83
C ILE A 18 -0.24 25.47 4.34
N ASP A 19 0.84 26.17 4.67
CA ASP A 19 0.79 27.53 5.21
C ASP A 19 0.17 28.54 4.23
N GLU A 20 0.37 28.32 2.92
CA GLU A 20 -0.13 29.22 1.87
C GLU A 20 -1.55 28.90 1.39
N TYR A 21 -1.92 27.62 1.29
CA TYR A 21 -3.11 27.20 0.55
C TYR A 21 -4.12 26.37 1.34
N GLU A 22 -3.74 25.79 2.48
CA GLU A 22 -4.61 24.89 3.22
C GLU A 22 -5.35 25.60 4.35
N ASN A 23 -6.65 25.32 4.47
CA ASN A 23 -7.38 25.74 5.66
C ASN A 23 -6.94 24.91 6.88
N PRO A 24 -7.09 25.44 8.11
CA PRO A 24 -6.88 24.63 9.30
C PRO A 24 -7.76 23.37 9.28
N ILE A 25 -7.12 22.21 9.40
CA ILE A 25 -7.78 20.91 9.47
C ILE A 25 -7.35 20.16 10.72
N GLU A 26 -8.30 19.55 11.43
CA GLU A 26 -8.01 18.83 12.67
C GLU A 26 -7.39 17.45 12.41
N ASN A 27 -7.86 16.73 11.38
CA ASN A 27 -7.43 15.36 11.09
C ASN A 27 -7.25 15.12 9.59
N ALA A 28 -6.04 15.35 9.07
CA ALA A 28 -5.73 15.23 7.64
C ALA A 28 -5.55 13.77 7.17
N CYS A 29 -4.67 13.02 7.86
CA CYS A 29 -4.34 11.63 7.54
C CYS A 29 -3.92 10.93 8.83
N ASN A 30 -4.44 9.73 9.09
CA ASN A 30 -4.19 8.94 10.30
C ASN A 30 -3.24 7.75 10.08
N LEU A 31 -2.61 7.67 8.91
CA LEU A 31 -1.68 6.59 8.60
C LEU A 31 -0.34 6.81 9.30
N ALA A 32 0.35 5.71 9.60
CA ALA A 32 1.70 5.73 10.17
C ALA A 32 2.72 5.05 9.24
N GLU A 33 3.94 5.58 9.17
CA GLU A 33 5.04 4.88 8.46
C GLU A 33 5.25 3.47 9.04
N GLY A 34 5.35 2.48 8.17
CA GLY A 34 5.45 1.07 8.55
C GLY A 34 4.11 0.35 8.71
N GLN A 35 2.97 1.06 8.71
CA GLN A 35 1.64 0.44 8.70
C GLN A 35 1.46 -0.44 7.45
N VAL A 36 0.82 -1.59 7.63
CA VAL A 36 0.61 -2.58 6.56
C VAL A 36 -0.87 -2.91 6.44
N PHE A 37 -1.36 -2.90 5.20
CA PHE A 37 -2.66 -3.41 4.81
C PHE A 37 -2.50 -4.60 3.87
N VAL A 38 -3.55 -5.41 3.76
CA VAL A 38 -3.61 -6.50 2.79
C VAL A 38 -4.90 -6.38 1.98
N ALA A 39 -4.76 -6.18 0.68
CA ALA A 39 -5.87 -6.30 -0.26
C ALA A 39 -6.07 -7.78 -0.63
N ASN A 40 -7.25 -8.32 -0.33
CA ASN A 40 -7.63 -9.69 -0.70
C ASN A 40 -8.12 -9.71 -2.15
N GLY A 41 -7.19 -9.86 -3.10
CA GLY A 41 -7.43 -9.60 -4.51
C GLY A 41 -7.57 -8.11 -4.79
N TRP A 42 -8.51 -7.73 -5.66
CA TRP A 42 -8.82 -6.33 -5.96
C TRP A 42 -9.95 -5.80 -5.07
N ARG A 43 -9.74 -5.83 -3.76
CA ARG A 43 -10.68 -5.26 -2.77
C ARG A 43 -9.96 -4.22 -1.92
N LYS A 44 -10.58 -3.05 -1.76
CA LYS A 44 -10.08 -1.99 -0.88
C LYS A 44 -10.03 -2.48 0.57
N PRO A 45 -8.89 -2.33 1.29
CA PRO A 45 -8.85 -2.52 2.73
C PRO A 45 -9.79 -1.54 3.45
N GLU A 46 -10.48 -1.97 4.50
CA GLU A 46 -11.51 -1.17 5.20
C GLU A 46 -10.95 0.16 5.73
N GLU A 47 -9.75 0.14 6.28
CA GLU A 47 -9.07 1.32 6.86
C GLU A 47 -8.33 2.19 5.83
N MET A 48 -8.36 1.83 4.54
CA MET A 48 -7.73 2.63 3.48
C MET A 48 -8.69 3.74 3.02
N CYS A 49 -8.21 4.98 3.02
CA CYS A 49 -9.00 6.11 2.50
C CYS A 49 -9.25 5.96 0.98
N ASP A 50 -10.36 6.51 0.50
CA ASP A 50 -10.78 6.37 -0.90
C ASP A 50 -9.79 7.00 -1.87
N SER A 51 -9.27 8.19 -1.57
CA SER A 51 -8.33 8.89 -2.45
C SER A 51 -7.01 8.10 -2.65
N ALA A 52 -6.48 7.51 -1.59
CA ALA A 52 -5.31 6.63 -1.70
C ALA A 52 -5.67 5.38 -2.52
N TRP A 53 -6.82 4.75 -2.23
CA TRP A 53 -7.27 3.55 -2.94
C TRP A 53 -7.47 3.80 -4.44
N GLU A 54 -8.14 4.87 -4.84
CA GLU A 54 -8.39 5.22 -6.25
C GLU A 54 -7.08 5.33 -7.04
N THR A 55 -6.04 5.89 -6.42
CA THR A 55 -4.72 6.03 -7.05
C THR A 55 -4.00 4.68 -7.17
N MET A 56 -4.06 3.83 -6.15
CA MET A 56 -3.36 2.51 -6.15
C MET A 56 -4.15 1.39 -6.82
N SER A 57 -5.47 1.51 -6.94
CA SER A 57 -6.41 0.45 -7.34
C SER A 57 -6.04 -0.22 -8.67
N PRO A 58 -5.67 0.50 -9.75
CA PRO A 58 -5.25 -0.13 -11.00
C PRO A 58 -3.98 -0.99 -10.87
N PHE A 59 -3.03 -0.56 -10.03
CA PHE A 59 -1.80 -1.30 -9.75
C PHE A 59 -2.08 -2.53 -8.89
N VAL A 60 -2.92 -2.39 -7.86
CA VAL A 60 -3.38 -3.52 -7.04
C VAL A 60 -4.12 -4.54 -7.91
N MET A 61 -5.00 -4.11 -8.81
CA MET A 61 -5.70 -4.99 -9.75
C MET A 61 -4.70 -5.78 -10.62
N THR A 62 -3.72 -5.08 -11.20
CA THR A 62 -2.70 -5.68 -12.08
C THR A 62 -1.88 -6.73 -11.32
N LEU A 63 -1.35 -6.37 -10.15
CA LEU A 63 -0.56 -7.27 -9.29
C LEU A 63 -1.39 -8.47 -8.80
N ALA A 64 -2.64 -8.24 -8.42
CA ALA A 64 -3.55 -9.30 -7.97
C ALA A 64 -3.91 -10.32 -9.07
N HIS A 65 -3.85 -9.91 -10.34
CA HIS A 65 -4.03 -10.80 -11.50
C HIS A 65 -2.72 -11.45 -11.99
N GLY A 66 -1.60 -11.20 -11.30
CA GLY A 66 -0.29 -11.76 -11.66
C GLY A 66 0.44 -10.97 -12.75
N GLY A 67 -0.03 -9.77 -13.09
CA GLY A 67 0.75 -8.83 -13.89
C GLY A 67 2.03 -8.44 -13.16
N GLU A 68 3.11 -8.28 -13.92
CA GLU A 68 4.43 -7.92 -13.41
C GLU A 68 5.11 -6.95 -14.36
N ASP A 69 6.22 -6.36 -13.91
CA ASP A 69 7.07 -5.46 -14.68
C ASP A 69 6.30 -4.26 -15.25
N ILE A 70 5.45 -3.67 -14.40
CA ILE A 70 4.62 -2.51 -14.75
C ILE A 70 5.53 -1.39 -15.29
N TYR A 71 5.16 -0.84 -16.45
CA TYR A 71 5.95 0.15 -17.21
C TYR A 71 7.37 -0.29 -17.59
N SER A 72 7.60 -1.59 -17.76
CA SER A 72 8.81 -2.16 -18.38
C SER A 72 10.12 -1.74 -17.71
N GLY A 73 10.32 -2.17 -16.46
CA GLY A 73 11.56 -1.93 -15.71
C GLY A 73 11.50 -0.79 -14.69
N TRP A 74 10.31 -0.27 -14.38
CA TRP A 74 10.16 0.82 -13.41
C TRP A 74 10.62 0.44 -11.98
N MET A 75 10.26 -0.77 -11.53
CA MET A 75 10.56 -1.24 -10.18
C MET A 75 11.66 -2.31 -10.19
N LYS A 76 12.57 -2.26 -9.20
CA LYS A 76 13.61 -3.30 -8.99
C LYS A 76 12.99 -4.69 -8.79
N ASN A 77 11.87 -4.76 -8.05
CA ASN A 77 11.06 -5.97 -7.94
C ASN A 77 9.90 -5.86 -8.93
N LYS A 78 9.88 -6.74 -9.94
CA LYS A 78 8.85 -6.77 -10.99
C LYS A 78 7.44 -7.02 -10.46
N LYS A 79 7.29 -7.64 -9.28
CA LYS A 79 6.00 -7.91 -8.63
C LYS A 79 5.58 -6.81 -7.64
N SER A 80 6.03 -5.57 -7.87
CA SER A 80 5.76 -4.45 -6.98
C SER A 80 5.49 -3.14 -7.70
N ALA A 81 4.94 -2.16 -6.99
CA ALA A 81 4.75 -0.79 -7.44
C ALA A 81 4.96 0.18 -6.26
N MET A 82 5.49 1.37 -6.52
CA MET A 82 5.58 2.46 -5.54
C MET A 82 4.63 3.58 -5.95
N ILE A 83 3.56 3.79 -5.17
CA ILE A 83 2.47 4.70 -5.52
C ILE A 83 2.25 5.69 -4.38
N SER A 84 2.00 6.95 -4.69
CA SER A 84 1.58 7.93 -3.70
C SER A 84 0.06 8.10 -3.70
N CYS A 85 -0.56 8.45 -2.56
CA CYS A 85 -1.88 9.10 -2.63
C CYS A 85 -1.77 10.46 -3.33
N ASN A 86 -2.90 11.00 -3.76
CA ASN A 86 -3.01 12.27 -4.47
C ASN A 86 -3.18 13.50 -3.55
N ASP A 87 -2.91 13.37 -2.24
CA ASP A 87 -2.86 14.52 -1.33
C ASP A 87 -1.63 15.37 -1.68
N GLY A 88 -1.87 16.60 -2.16
CA GLY A 88 -0.81 17.52 -2.57
C GLY A 88 -0.04 18.15 -1.40
N PHE A 89 -0.60 18.12 -0.19
CA PHE A 89 0.02 18.66 1.02
C PHE A 89 0.77 17.59 1.80
N ARG A 90 0.17 16.40 1.92
CA ARG A 90 0.71 15.29 2.70
C ARG A 90 0.73 13.97 1.92
N PRO A 91 1.44 13.90 0.78
CA PRO A 91 1.44 12.68 -0.02
C PRO A 91 2.07 11.51 0.77
N VAL A 92 1.33 10.40 0.81
CA VAL A 92 1.74 9.15 1.44
C VAL A 92 2.23 8.19 0.37
N SER A 93 3.49 7.77 0.46
CA SER A 93 4.08 6.76 -0.43
C SER A 93 3.80 5.36 0.09
N PHE A 94 3.21 4.53 -0.77
CA PHE A 94 2.87 3.13 -0.52
C PHE A 94 3.71 2.21 -1.40
N LEU A 95 4.28 1.17 -0.80
CA LEU A 95 4.83 0.03 -1.52
C LEU A 95 3.77 -1.06 -1.63
N LEU A 96 3.43 -1.42 -2.87
CA LEU A 96 2.50 -2.49 -3.21
C LEU A 96 3.31 -3.73 -3.63
N GLU A 97 3.04 -4.88 -3.04
CA GLU A 97 3.76 -6.14 -3.33
C GLU A 97 2.76 -7.28 -3.51
N ALA A 98 2.80 -7.97 -4.65
CA ALA A 98 2.03 -9.19 -4.83
C ALA A 98 2.59 -10.29 -3.93
N LEU A 99 1.75 -10.90 -3.10
CA LEU A 99 2.14 -12.04 -2.27
C LEU A 99 2.06 -13.31 -3.11
N ASP A 100 3.08 -14.16 -3.01
CA ASP A 100 3.04 -15.50 -3.57
C ASP A 100 2.14 -16.41 -2.69
N GLU A 101 1.47 -17.38 -3.32
CA GLU A 101 0.48 -18.25 -2.65
C GLU A 101 1.10 -19.08 -1.50
N ASP A 102 2.41 -19.35 -1.55
CA ASP A 102 3.16 -20.09 -0.52
C ASP A 102 3.44 -19.28 0.77
N ALA A 103 3.33 -17.94 0.73
CA ALA A 103 3.63 -17.10 1.88
C ALA A 103 2.59 -17.27 3.02
N ASP A 104 1.34 -17.58 2.67
CA ASP A 104 0.28 -17.88 3.64
C ASP A 104 0.39 -19.29 4.22
N LEU A 105 0.92 -20.27 3.47
CA LEU A 105 1.19 -21.63 3.95
C LEU A 105 2.30 -21.65 5.01
N ARG A 106 3.39 -20.89 4.81
CA ARG A 106 4.52 -20.84 5.77
C ARG A 106 4.18 -20.16 7.10
N ARG A 107 3.26 -19.19 7.11
CA ARG A 107 2.77 -18.56 8.36
C ARG A 107 1.86 -19.50 9.17
N THR A 108 1.11 -20.37 8.49
CA THR A 108 0.23 -21.34 9.15
C THR A 108 1.02 -22.52 9.73
N LEU A 109 2.10 -22.95 9.07
CA LEU A 109 2.95 -24.05 9.54
C LEU A 109 3.95 -23.67 10.63
N SER A 110 4.21 -22.38 10.86
CA SER A 110 5.12 -21.91 11.93
C SER A 110 4.39 -21.62 13.27
N GLY A 111 3.07 -21.77 13.32
CA GLY A 111 2.24 -21.47 14.51
C GLY A 111 1.98 -22.63 15.48
N ASN A 112 2.42 -23.86 15.17
CA ASN A 112 2.23 -25.03 16.04
C ASN A 112 3.57 -25.59 16.51
N THR A 113 4.13 -24.99 17.56
CA THR A 113 5.01 -25.70 18.50
C THR A 113 4.49 -25.42 19.91
N THR A 114 3.61 -26.29 20.39
CA THR A 114 3.31 -26.42 21.81
C THR A 114 4.55 -26.97 22.53
N PRO A 115 5.02 -26.38 23.64
CA PRO A 115 6.01 -27.03 24.49
C PRO A 115 5.34 -28.13 25.32
N ASP A 116 6.01 -29.28 25.42
CA ASP A 116 5.76 -30.32 26.43
C ASP A 116 5.93 -29.79 27.87
#